data_AF-G4RNE3-F1
#
_entry.id   AF-G4RNE3-F1
#
_cell.length_a   1.000
_cell.length_b   1.000
_cell.length_c   1.000
_cell.angle_alpha   90.00
_cell.angle_beta   90.00
_cell.angle_gamma   90.00
#
_symmetry.space_group_name_H-M   'P 1'
#
loop_
_entity.id
_entity.type
_entity.pdbx_description
1 polymer ?
#
loop_
_entity_poly.entity_id
_entity_poly.type
_entity_poly.pdbx_seq_one_letter_code
_entity_poly.pdbx_strand_id
1 'polypeptide(L)'
;MDFYLSMLNLLELCDFSRDKILRDVMSYIVSRGPATAYKIANDLNYHFSQVYRKVRRLEKYGLIERSNGHRGDLLASTVRGLIVCYYYNCASQELILNKLRKNLNIDKEHLARFLDVYLEYAKGGAPIDELPIMIFYALYKGTPQELLSPLLPSVIRYIKGNIISQ
;
A
#
# COMPACT_ATOMS: atom_id res chain seq x y z
N MET A 1 -7.69 -13.91 -22.40
CA MET A 1 -7.03 -14.36 -21.15
C MET A 1 -6.46 -13.09 -20.55
N ASP A 2 -7.33 -12.22 -20.05
CA ASP A 2 -7.02 -10.81 -19.78
C ASP A 2 -7.16 -10.52 -18.29
N PHE A 3 -6.27 -11.13 -17.50
CA PHE A 3 -6.29 -11.03 -16.05
C PHE A 3 -5.36 -9.95 -15.48
N TYR A 4 -4.85 -9.05 -16.32
CA TYR A 4 -4.03 -7.91 -15.89
C TYR A 4 -4.65 -6.59 -16.36
N LEU A 5 -5.72 -6.16 -15.68
CA LEU A 5 -5.97 -4.72 -15.59
C LEU A 5 -4.70 -4.09 -14.99
N SER A 6 -4.08 -3.14 -15.70
CA SER A 6 -2.93 -2.40 -15.18
C SER A 6 -3.30 -1.76 -13.84
N MET A 7 -2.35 -1.66 -12.91
CA MET A 7 -2.65 -1.15 -11.57
C MET A 7 -3.02 0.35 -11.56
N LEU A 8 -2.49 1.12 -12.52
CA LEU A 8 -2.98 2.48 -12.75
C LEU A 8 -4.47 2.48 -13.11
N ASN A 9 -4.93 1.53 -13.94
CA ASN A 9 -6.35 1.38 -14.21
C ASN A 9 -7.12 0.99 -12.94
N LEU A 10 -6.57 0.17 -12.04
CA LEU A 10 -7.21 -0.17 -10.76
C LEU A 10 -7.32 1.05 -9.82
N LEU A 11 -6.31 1.91 -9.78
CA LEU A 11 -6.29 3.13 -8.96
C LEU A 11 -7.17 4.24 -9.55
N GLU A 12 -7.26 4.33 -10.87
CA GLU A 12 -8.26 5.14 -11.58
C GLU A 12 -9.69 4.62 -11.35
N LEU A 13 -9.89 3.29 -11.36
CA LEU A 13 -11.16 2.67 -10.98
C LEU A 13 -11.48 2.83 -9.49
N CYS A 14 -10.47 2.98 -8.64
CA CYS A 14 -10.59 3.38 -7.24
C CYS A 14 -10.79 4.91 -7.09
N ASP A 15 -10.66 5.67 -8.17
CA ASP A 15 -10.77 7.13 -8.24
C ASP A 15 -9.89 7.85 -7.21
N PHE A 16 -8.78 7.24 -6.80
CA PHE A 16 -7.97 7.69 -5.67
C PHE A 16 -7.34 9.07 -5.92
N SER A 17 -7.04 9.38 -7.18
CA SER A 17 -6.54 10.69 -7.62
C SER A 17 -7.59 11.80 -7.57
N ARG A 18 -8.89 11.49 -7.62
CA ARG A 18 -9.96 12.52 -7.66
C ARG A 18 -10.81 12.55 -6.37
N ASP A 19 -10.96 11.42 -5.71
CA ASP A 19 -11.81 11.25 -4.54
C ASP A 19 -11.11 11.70 -3.24
N LYS A 20 -11.29 12.97 -2.88
CA LYS A 20 -10.70 13.58 -1.67
C LYS A 20 -11.03 12.79 -0.40
N ILE A 21 -12.29 12.37 -0.21
CA ILE A 21 -12.72 11.66 1.01
C ILE A 21 -11.98 10.32 1.11
N LEU A 22 -11.81 9.61 0.00
CA LEU A 22 -11.07 8.35 -0.04
C LEU A 22 -9.61 8.56 0.37
N ARG A 23 -8.95 9.61 -0.13
CA ARG A 23 -7.57 9.96 0.26
C ARG A 23 -7.46 10.34 1.72
N ASP A 24 -8.39 11.14 2.23
CA ASP A 24 -8.38 11.58 3.63
C ASP A 24 -8.55 10.38 4.57
N VAL A 25 -9.45 9.44 4.24
CA VAL A 25 -9.62 8.18 4.98
C VAL A 25 -8.33 7.35 4.96
N MET A 26 -7.69 7.20 3.80
CA MET A 26 -6.44 6.47 3.68
C MET A 26 -5.30 7.14 4.46
N SER A 27 -5.17 8.46 4.31
CA SER A 27 -4.19 9.30 5.03
C SER A 27 -4.36 9.17 6.55
N TYR A 28 -5.60 9.16 7.04
CA TYR A 28 -5.90 8.97 8.45
C TYR A 28 -5.39 7.62 8.96
N ILE A 29 -5.73 6.53 8.26
CA ILE A 29 -5.33 5.16 8.66
C ILE A 29 -3.79 5.03 8.63
N VAL A 30 -3.15 5.58 7.61
CA VAL A 30 -1.70 5.56 7.48
C VAL A 30 -1.05 6.40 8.58
N SER A 31 -1.54 7.60 8.88
CA SER A 31 -0.87 8.53 9.80
C SER A 31 -1.14 8.22 11.26
N ARG A 32 -2.37 7.83 11.60
CA ARG A 32 -2.82 7.63 13.00
C ARG A 32 -2.87 6.16 13.43
N GLY A 33 -2.73 5.23 12.49
CA GLY A 33 -2.75 3.80 12.76
C GLY A 33 -4.16 3.20 12.75
N PRO A 34 -4.30 1.95 13.23
CA PRO A 34 -5.55 1.23 13.11
C PRO A 34 -6.71 1.94 13.82
N ALA A 35 -7.82 2.12 13.11
CA ALA A 35 -8.98 2.85 13.62
C ALA A 35 -10.29 2.28 13.06
N THR A 36 -11.39 2.47 13.79
CA THR A 36 -12.71 2.12 13.28
C THR A 36 -13.20 3.16 12.28
N ALA A 37 -14.05 2.76 11.33
CA ALA A 37 -14.69 3.69 10.39
C ALA A 37 -15.46 4.82 11.11
N TYR A 38 -16.05 4.52 12.26
CA TYR A 38 -16.70 5.51 13.14
C TYR A 38 -15.72 6.59 13.60
N LYS A 39 -14.57 6.20 14.16
CA LYS A 39 -13.57 7.16 14.65
C LYS A 39 -13.02 8.02 13.52
N ILE A 40 -12.77 7.41 12.36
CA ILE A 40 -12.31 8.14 11.16
C ILE A 40 -13.35 9.19 10.75
N ALA A 41 -14.64 8.82 10.67
CA ALA A 41 -15.71 9.75 10.29
C ALA A 41 -15.84 10.91 11.28
N ASN A 42 -15.80 10.62 12.58
CA ASN A 42 -15.89 11.61 13.64
C ASN A 42 -14.71 12.60 13.59
N ASP A 43 -13.48 12.10 13.52
CA ASP A 43 -12.28 12.94 13.55
C ASP A 43 -12.11 13.78 12.28
N LEU A 44 -12.54 13.27 11.11
CA LEU A 44 -12.49 13.99 9.84
C LEU A 44 -13.72 14.87 9.59
N ASN A 45 -14.71 14.84 10.49
CA ASN A 45 -15.99 15.52 10.35
C ASN A 45 -16.70 15.22 9.01
N TYR A 46 -16.67 13.94 8.60
CA TYR A 46 -17.37 13.45 7.42
C TYR A 46 -18.63 12.67 7.79
N HIS A 47 -19.60 12.65 6.87
CA HIS A 47 -20.79 11.84 7.08
C HIS A 47 -20.44 10.36 7.13
N PHE A 48 -20.93 9.65 8.16
CA PHE A 48 -20.61 8.24 8.40
C PHE A 48 -20.82 7.39 7.14
N SER A 49 -21.96 7.50 6.46
CA SER A 49 -22.23 6.69 5.26
C SER A 49 -21.19 6.87 4.14
N GLN A 50 -20.60 8.07 4.01
CA GLN A 50 -19.55 8.33 3.02
C GLN A 50 -18.28 7.59 3.39
N VAL A 51 -17.83 7.72 4.64
CA VAL A 51 -16.61 7.06 5.14
C VAL A 51 -16.75 5.54 5.06
N TYR A 52 -17.87 4.96 5.48
CA TYR A 52 -18.11 3.51 5.37
C TYR A 52 -18.12 3.02 3.92
N ARG A 53 -18.59 3.83 2.96
CA ARG A 53 -18.46 3.51 1.53
C ARG A 53 -17.01 3.56 1.07
N LYS A 54 -16.23 4.55 1.51
CA LYS A 54 -14.81 4.68 1.15
C LYS A 54 -13.97 3.56 1.74
N VAL A 55 -14.19 3.21 3.00
CA VAL A 55 -13.58 2.05 3.67
C VAL A 55 -13.81 0.78 2.87
N ARG A 56 -15.07 0.46 2.54
CA ARG A 56 -15.40 -0.73 1.74
C ARG A 56 -14.73 -0.72 0.37
N ARG A 57 -14.56 0.46 -0.25
CA ARG A 57 -13.83 0.60 -1.51
C ARG A 57 -12.34 0.28 -1.31
N LEU A 58 -11.69 0.87 -0.29
CA LEU A 58 -10.29 0.59 0.03
C LEU A 58 -10.05 -0.89 0.34
N GLU A 59 -10.94 -1.52 1.11
CA GLU A 59 -10.92 -2.96 1.41
C GLU A 59 -11.04 -3.80 0.13
N LYS A 60 -12.00 -3.46 -0.76
CA LYS A 60 -12.21 -4.16 -2.03
C LYS A 60 -10.95 -4.17 -2.91
N TYR A 61 -10.14 -3.11 -2.86
CA TYR A 61 -8.89 -3.02 -3.62
C TYR A 61 -7.66 -3.51 -2.84
N GLY A 62 -7.85 -4.04 -1.62
CA GLY A 62 -6.77 -4.56 -0.77
C GLY A 62 -5.81 -3.48 -0.25
N LEU A 63 -6.26 -2.22 -0.15
CA LEU A 63 -5.44 -1.11 0.35
C LEU A 63 -5.47 -1.03 1.89
N ILE A 64 -6.56 -1.52 2.48
CA ILE A 64 -6.72 -1.66 3.92
C ILE A 64 -7.30 -3.04 4.23
N GLU A 65 -7.11 -3.49 5.46
CA GLU A 65 -7.61 -4.75 5.98
C GLU A 65 -8.18 -4.58 7.39
N ARG A 66 -9.02 -5.51 7.81
CA ARG A 66 -9.51 -5.58 9.19
C ARG A 66 -8.51 -6.34 10.03
N SER A 67 -8.01 -5.67 11.06
CA SER A 67 -7.24 -6.29 12.13
C SER A 67 -8.22 -6.97 13.11
N ASN A 68 -8.02 -8.27 13.34
CA ASN A 68 -8.77 -9.03 14.34
C ASN A 68 -8.35 -8.58 15.75
N GLY A 69 -8.96 -7.50 16.23
CA GLY A 69 -8.84 -7.03 17.61
C GLY A 69 -10.13 -7.33 18.38
N HIS A 70 -10.01 -7.70 19.66
CA HIS A 70 -11.13 -8.00 20.56
C HIS A 70 -12.16 -6.86 20.77
N ARG A 71 -12.00 -5.70 20.13
CA ARG A 71 -12.91 -4.55 20.21
C ARG A 71 -13.05 -3.87 18.84
N GLY A 72 -13.96 -4.39 18.02
CA GLY A 72 -14.39 -3.80 16.75
C GLY A 72 -13.42 -3.97 15.60
N ASP A 73 -13.95 -3.82 14.38
CA ASP A 73 -13.19 -3.91 13.14
C ASP A 73 -12.24 -2.72 13.00
N LEU A 74 -11.03 -2.86 13.53
CA LEU A 74 -9.96 -1.89 13.36
C LEU A 74 -9.41 -2.01 11.94
N LEU A 75 -9.35 -0.89 11.23
CA LEU A 75 -8.87 -0.83 9.85
C LEU A 75 -7.39 -0.47 9.84
N ALA A 76 -6.55 -1.33 9.28
CA ALA A 76 -5.12 -1.11 9.12
C ALA A 76 -4.74 -1.02 7.63
N SER A 77 -3.66 -0.29 7.33
CA SER A 77 -3.11 -0.23 5.97
C SER A 77 -2.33 -1.50 5.64
N THR A 78 -2.58 -2.09 4.47
CA THR A 78 -1.75 -3.18 3.92
C THR A 78 -0.43 -2.61 3.37
N VAL A 79 0.53 -3.48 2.99
CA VAL A 79 1.75 -3.08 2.27
C VAL A 79 1.38 -2.36 0.98
N ARG A 80 0.45 -2.95 0.20
CA ARG A 80 -0.09 -2.32 -1.01
C ARG A 80 -0.65 -0.92 -0.74
N GLY A 81 -1.44 -0.76 0.32
CA GLY A 81 -1.99 0.53 0.73
C GLY A 81 -0.92 1.57 1.06
N LEU A 82 0.14 1.16 1.76
CA LEU A 82 1.27 2.05 2.07
C LEU A 82 1.98 2.52 0.80
N ILE A 83 2.21 1.63 -0.17
CA ILE A 83 2.86 1.99 -1.44
C ILE A 83 1.98 2.92 -2.28
N VAL A 84 0.67 2.67 -2.33
CA VAL A 84 -0.29 3.58 -2.99
C VAL A 84 -0.29 4.96 -2.32
N CYS A 85 -0.26 5.00 -0.99
CA CYS A 85 -0.16 6.25 -0.25
C CYS A 85 1.16 6.98 -0.52
N TYR A 86 2.26 6.25 -0.69
CA TYR A 86 3.56 6.81 -1.09
C TYR A 86 3.47 7.47 -2.46
N TYR A 87 2.92 6.76 -3.44
CA TYR A 87 2.77 7.27 -4.81
C TYR A 87 1.92 8.54 -4.90
N TYR A 88 0.79 8.58 -4.19
CA TYR A 88 -0.13 9.73 -4.20
C TYR A 88 0.17 10.78 -3.11
N ASN A 89 1.29 10.66 -2.39
CA ASN A 89 1.66 11.56 -1.30
C ASN A 89 0.53 11.77 -0.27
N CYS A 90 -0.13 10.68 0.13
CA CYS A 90 -1.29 10.74 1.02
C CYS A 90 -0.90 10.96 2.50
N ALA A 91 0.35 10.71 2.86
CA ALA A 91 0.95 10.98 4.17
C ALA A 91 2.44 11.30 3.97
N SER A 92 3.17 11.63 5.05
CA SER A 92 4.61 11.91 4.93
C SER A 92 5.35 10.65 4.46
N GLN A 93 6.24 10.82 3.47
CA GLN A 93 7.02 9.71 2.91
C GLN A 93 7.86 9.02 4.00
N GLU A 94 8.43 9.78 4.92
CA GLU A 94 9.19 9.22 6.05
C GLU A 94 8.34 8.28 6.91
N LEU A 95 7.10 8.66 7.24
CA LEU A 95 6.19 7.82 8.02
C LEU A 95 5.83 6.54 7.25
N ILE A 96 5.59 6.65 5.96
CA ILE A 96 5.24 5.49 5.11
C ILE A 96 6.43 4.53 5.04
N LEU A 97 7.64 5.03 4.78
CA LEU A 97 8.87 4.23 4.74
C LEU A 97 9.18 3.59 6.10
N ASN A 98 8.89 4.29 7.21
CA ASN A 98 9.01 3.73 8.55
C ASN A 98 8.10 2.51 8.75
N LYS A 99 6.85 2.61 8.29
CA LYS A 99 5.88 1.51 8.38
C LYS A 99 6.27 0.35 7.47
N LEU A 100 6.64 0.63 6.22
CA LEU A 100 7.09 -0.40 5.29
C LEU A 100 8.35 -1.11 5.80
N ARG A 101 9.34 -0.38 6.34
CA ARG A 101 10.50 -0.98 7.00
C ARG A 101 10.09 -1.92 8.12
N LYS A 102 9.16 -1.51 8.98
CA LYS A 102 8.70 -2.34 10.10
C LYS A 102 8.04 -3.63 9.60
N ASN A 103 7.26 -3.55 8.52
CA ASN A 103 6.53 -4.69 7.97
C ASN A 103 7.44 -5.64 7.16
N LEU A 104 8.41 -5.10 6.42
CA LEU A 104 9.22 -5.84 5.45
C LEU A 104 10.65 -6.11 5.93
N ASN A 105 11.09 -5.45 7.01
CA ASN A 105 12.44 -5.48 7.53
C ASN A 105 13.50 -5.12 6.47
N ILE A 106 13.28 -3.99 5.79
CA ILE A 106 14.12 -3.46 4.71
C ILE A 106 14.63 -2.08 5.09
N ASP A 107 15.88 -1.79 4.75
CA ASP A 107 16.45 -0.46 4.94
C ASP A 107 15.65 0.62 4.17
N LYS A 108 15.43 1.77 4.81
CA LYS A 108 14.54 2.81 4.27
C LYS A 108 15.08 3.41 2.99
N GLU A 109 16.39 3.61 2.89
CA GLU A 109 17.00 4.28 1.73
C GLU A 109 16.93 3.40 0.49
N HIS A 110 17.17 2.10 0.66
CA HIS A 110 17.03 1.14 -0.43
C HIS A 110 15.58 0.99 -0.87
N LEU A 111 14.66 0.94 0.09
CA LEU A 111 13.24 0.89 -0.21
C LEU A 111 12.75 2.14 -0.94
N ALA A 112 13.14 3.33 -0.48
CA ALA A 112 12.78 4.59 -1.12
C ALA A 112 13.28 4.64 -2.56
N ARG A 113 14.58 4.38 -2.78
CA ARG A 113 15.18 4.34 -4.12
C ARG A 113 14.46 3.36 -5.04
N PHE A 114 14.13 2.17 -4.55
CA PHE A 114 13.37 1.20 -5.34
C PHE A 114 11.97 1.69 -5.67
N LEU A 115 11.23 2.23 -4.69
CA LEU A 115 9.88 2.72 -4.91
C LEU A 115 9.86 3.89 -5.89
N ASP A 116 10.79 4.84 -5.77
CA ASP A 116 10.90 5.99 -6.69
C ASP A 116 11.08 5.52 -8.13
N VAL A 117 12.06 4.65 -8.36
CA VAL A 117 12.35 4.10 -9.69
C VAL A 117 11.18 3.24 -10.18
N TYR A 118 10.67 2.33 -9.35
CA TYR A 118 9.58 1.43 -9.71
C TYR A 118 8.30 2.17 -10.06
N LEU A 119 7.96 3.21 -9.30
CA LEU A 119 6.76 4.01 -9.51
C LEU A 119 6.89 4.96 -10.70
N GLU A 120 8.11 5.38 -11.04
CA GLU A 120 8.39 6.02 -12.33
C GLU A 120 8.09 5.06 -13.49
N TYR A 121 8.54 3.81 -13.42
CA TYR A 121 8.16 2.76 -14.37
C TYR A 121 6.66 2.45 -14.34
N ALA A 122 6.00 2.55 -13.18
CA ALA A 122 4.59 2.26 -13.03
C ALA A 122 3.68 3.19 -13.83
N LYS A 123 4.16 4.38 -14.22
CA LYS A 123 3.48 5.22 -15.23
C LYS A 123 3.15 4.44 -16.53
N GLY A 124 3.87 3.36 -16.82
CA GLY A 124 3.62 2.41 -17.91
C GLY A 124 2.72 1.21 -17.58
N GLY A 125 1.99 1.22 -16.45
CA GLY A 125 1.02 0.18 -16.09
C GLY A 125 1.55 -0.97 -15.21
N ALA A 126 2.69 -0.79 -14.54
CA ALA A 126 3.28 -1.80 -13.66
C ALA A 126 2.34 -2.17 -12.48
N PRO A 127 2.38 -3.41 -11.97
CA PRO A 127 1.58 -3.81 -10.81
C PRO A 127 2.07 -3.13 -9.52
N ILE A 128 1.18 -2.61 -8.67
CA ILE A 128 1.51 -2.17 -7.29
C ILE A 128 0.89 -3.18 -6.34
N ASP A 129 1.73 -3.96 -5.69
CA ASP A 129 1.29 -5.07 -4.87
C ASP A 129 2.27 -5.30 -3.72
N GLU A 130 2.27 -6.50 -3.16
CA GLU A 130 3.34 -6.98 -2.29
C GLU A 130 4.71 -6.85 -2.96
N LEU A 131 5.72 -6.49 -2.16
CA LEU A 131 7.06 -6.20 -2.63
C LEU A 131 7.71 -7.32 -3.50
N PRO A 132 7.54 -8.62 -3.20
CA PRO A 132 8.07 -9.68 -4.05
C PRO A 132 7.57 -9.63 -5.50
N ILE A 133 6.28 -9.30 -5.69
CA ILE A 133 5.66 -9.22 -7.03
C ILE A 133 6.26 -8.04 -7.80
N MET A 134 6.41 -6.90 -7.12
CA MET A 134 7.00 -5.71 -7.72
C MET A 134 8.46 -5.94 -8.11
N ILE A 135 9.25 -6.59 -7.26
CA ILE A 135 10.66 -6.90 -7.58
C ILE A 135 10.76 -7.90 -8.71
N PHE A 136 9.91 -8.93 -8.74
CA PHE A 136 9.87 -9.87 -9.87
C PHE A 136 9.54 -9.16 -11.18
N TYR A 137 8.55 -8.26 -11.16
CA TYR A 137 8.20 -7.46 -12.32
C TYR A 137 9.35 -6.54 -12.76
N ALA A 138 10.02 -5.89 -11.81
CA ALA A 138 11.20 -5.05 -12.08
C ALA A 138 12.34 -5.85 -12.73
N LEU A 139 12.63 -7.05 -12.21
CA LEU A 139 13.60 -7.99 -12.80
C LEU A 139 13.19 -8.36 -14.23
N TYR A 140 11.93 -8.75 -14.45
CA TYR A 140 11.42 -9.10 -15.77
C TYR A 140 11.52 -7.95 -16.78
N LYS A 141 11.37 -6.70 -16.32
CA LYS A 141 11.51 -5.50 -17.16
C LYS A 141 12.96 -5.03 -17.34
N GLY A 142 13.94 -5.72 -16.78
CA GLY A 142 15.36 -5.40 -16.95
C GLY A 142 15.85 -4.24 -16.08
N THR A 143 15.19 -3.97 -14.94
CA THR A 143 15.71 -3.00 -13.96
C THR A 143 17.10 -3.43 -13.47
N PRO A 144 18.09 -2.52 -13.36
CA PRO A 144 19.46 -2.87 -12.98
C PRO A 144 19.55 -3.67 -11.67
N GLN A 145 20.38 -4.70 -11.66
CA GLN A 145 20.55 -5.60 -10.51
C GLN A 145 21.07 -4.85 -9.27
N GLU A 146 21.83 -3.79 -9.45
CA GLU A 146 22.34 -2.93 -8.37
C GLU A 146 21.22 -2.32 -7.52
N LEU A 147 20.09 -1.98 -8.13
CA LEU A 147 18.91 -1.44 -7.43
C LEU A 147 18.16 -2.53 -6.64
N LEU A 148 18.19 -3.76 -7.14
CA LEU A 148 17.36 -4.86 -6.63
C LEU A 148 18.11 -5.73 -5.62
N SER A 149 19.42 -5.90 -5.79
CA SER A 149 20.25 -6.76 -4.95
C SER A 149 20.16 -6.44 -3.45
N PRO A 150 20.03 -5.18 -2.99
CA PRO A 150 19.89 -4.88 -1.57
C PRO A 150 18.54 -5.31 -0.98
N LEU A 151 17.52 -5.48 -1.83
CA LEU A 151 16.17 -5.86 -1.41
C LEU A 151 15.96 -7.37 -1.38
N LEU A 152 16.69 -8.13 -2.21
CA LEU A 152 16.54 -9.57 -2.34
C LEU A 152 16.62 -10.34 -1.01
N PRO A 153 17.57 -10.07 -0.09
CA PRO A 153 17.66 -10.81 1.18
C PRO A 153 16.41 -10.66 2.04
N SER A 154 15.85 -9.45 2.12
CA SER A 154 14.64 -9.19 2.90
C SER A 154 13.39 -9.76 2.25
N VAL A 155 13.33 -9.76 0.92
CA VAL A 155 12.22 -10.36 0.15
C VAL A 155 12.21 -11.87 0.30
N ILE A 156 13.38 -12.51 0.21
CA ILE A 156 13.53 -13.95 0.46
C ILE A 156 13.07 -14.27 1.89
N ARG A 157 13.43 -13.44 2.87
CA ARG A 157 12.99 -13.60 4.27
C ARG A 157 11.48 -13.45 4.40
N TYR A 158 10.89 -12.45 3.76
CA TYR A 158 9.44 -12.21 3.74
C TYR A 158 8.67 -13.38 3.15
N ILE A 159 9.14 -13.93 2.02
CA ILE A 159 8.53 -15.11 1.39
C ILE A 159 8.62 -16.32 2.33
N LYS A 160 9.79 -16.59 2.92
CA LYS A 160 9.97 -17.72 3.85
C LYS A 160 9.08 -17.59 5.10
N GLY A 161 8.98 -16.39 5.68
CA GLY A 161 8.17 -16.15 6.87
C GLY A 161 6.67 -16.35 6.63
N ASN A 162 6.17 -16.02 5.44
CA ASN A 162 4.76 -16.19 5.10
C ASN A 162 4.39 -17.61 4.65
N ILE A 163 5.35 -18.39 4.12
CA ILE A 163 5.12 -19.80 3.74
C ILE A 163 5.10 -20.73 4.96
N ILE A 164 5.86 -20.42 6.01
CA ILE A 164 5.94 -21.25 7.23
C ILE A 164 4.79 -20.96 8.21
N SER A 165 4.05 -19.86 8.01
CA SER A 165 2.93 -19.43 8.88
C SER A 165 1.55 -19.86 8.39
N GLN A 166 1.47 -20.67 7.33
CA GLN A 166 0.25 -21.28 6.79
C GLN A 166 0.24 -22.79 7.07
#